data_AF-G0UWF0-F1
#
_entry.id   AF-G0UWF0-F1
#
_cell.length_a   1.000
_cell.length_b   1.000
_cell.length_c   1.000
_cell.angle_alpha   90.00
_cell.angle_beta   90.00
_cell.angle_gamma   90.00
#
_symmetry.space_group_name_H-M   'P 1'
#
loop_
_entity.id
_entity.type
_entity.pdbx_description
1 polymer ?
#
loop_
_entity_poly.entity_id
_entity_poly.type
_entity_poly.pdbx_seq_one_letter_code
_entity_poly.pdbx_strand_id
1 'polypeptide(L)'
;MYTLLVCADIYGDKCNLEMSFPLKPTLDELRAKIVAMFSAEMVLRRPEGYPETGFSIARVQIYDDSSLKWENLETSSQLHEYDQIYVFQPQTWWHIDVQKSLPPPRSSSINRRLLADCSMCASPRSTPAHCQFDANERVMSAKVRLEEQRRRERALREELFRVREETELLEREVARELSRSRVTKWQEMCATQASITPKSFPSGGGHSPPSVEGRYNTLKDRALDQPTVINEVCWANKT
;
A
#
# COMPACT_ATOMS: atom_id res chain seq x y z
N MET A 1 -30.03 12.45 -22.16
CA MET A 1 -28.72 12.63 -21.52
C MET A 1 -28.61 11.52 -20.50
N TYR A 2 -27.62 10.65 -20.66
CA TYR A 2 -27.48 9.44 -19.86
C TYR A 2 -26.49 9.71 -18.73
N THR A 3 -26.95 9.71 -17.48
CA THR A 3 -26.13 10.07 -16.32
C THR A 3 -25.82 8.84 -15.48
N LEU A 4 -24.59 8.73 -14.99
CA LEU A 4 -24.15 7.69 -14.05
C LEU A 4 -23.50 8.33 -12.82
N LEU A 5 -23.66 7.69 -11.65
CA LEU A 5 -23.07 8.12 -10.39
C LEU A 5 -21.88 7.22 -10.09
N VAL A 6 -20.66 7.74 -10.14
CA VAL A 6 -19.45 6.92 -10.00
C VAL A 6 -18.65 7.34 -8.80
N CYS A 7 -18.44 6.42 -7.86
CA CYS A 7 -17.63 6.65 -6.67
C CYS A 7 -16.31 5.88 -6.71
N ALA A 8 -15.24 6.50 -6.21
CA ALA A 8 -13.97 5.84 -5.93
C ALA A 8 -13.33 6.42 -4.67
N ASP A 9 -12.41 5.68 -4.06
CA ASP A 9 -11.55 6.20 -3.00
C ASP A 9 -10.32 6.91 -3.60
N ILE A 10 -10.10 8.16 -3.20
CA ILE A 10 -8.94 8.98 -3.57
C ILE A 10 -8.25 9.42 -2.28
N TYR A 11 -7.01 9.00 -2.06
CA TYR A 11 -6.21 9.33 -0.87
C TYR A 11 -6.95 9.10 0.48
N GLY A 12 -7.75 8.04 0.58
CA GLY A 12 -8.50 7.68 1.80
C GLY A 12 -9.86 8.36 1.95
N ASP A 13 -10.28 9.16 0.97
CA ASP A 13 -11.59 9.81 0.95
C ASP A 13 -12.43 9.41 -0.25
N LYS A 14 -13.72 9.24 0.00
CA LYS A 14 -14.70 8.89 -1.03
C LYS A 14 -15.00 10.08 -1.92
N CYS A 15 -14.94 9.85 -3.23
CA CYS A 15 -15.23 10.84 -4.25
C CYS A 15 -16.34 10.29 -5.16
N ASN A 16 -17.56 10.79 -4.98
CA ASN A 16 -18.73 10.41 -5.79
C ASN A 16 -18.99 11.48 -6.86
N LEU A 17 -18.82 11.12 -8.12
CA LEU A 17 -18.89 12.01 -9.27
C LEU A 17 -20.06 11.67 -10.17
N GLU A 18 -20.76 12.70 -10.64
CA GLU A 18 -21.76 12.58 -11.68
C GLU A 18 -21.09 12.63 -13.06
N MET A 19 -21.38 11.65 -13.91
CA MET A 19 -20.84 11.54 -15.27
C MET A 19 -21.97 11.50 -16.30
N SER A 20 -22.03 12.54 -17.14
CA SER A 20 -23.09 12.70 -18.15
C SER A 20 -22.61 12.28 -19.55
N PHE A 21 -23.32 11.39 -20.21
CA PHE A 21 -23.05 10.89 -21.55
C PHE A 21 -24.19 11.29 -22.50
N PRO A 22 -23.91 11.47 -23.80
CA PRO A 22 -24.97 11.78 -24.77
C PRO A 22 -25.98 10.62 -24.90
N LEU A 23 -25.47 9.39 -24.88
CA LEU A 23 -26.21 8.13 -24.98
C LEU A 23 -25.66 7.13 -23.95
N LYS A 24 -26.31 5.96 -23.82
CA LYS A 24 -25.84 4.86 -22.97
C LYS A 24 -24.40 4.47 -23.38
N PRO A 25 -23.41 4.60 -22.48
CA PRO A 25 -22.01 4.38 -22.84
C PRO A 25 -21.70 2.89 -22.99
N THR A 26 -20.70 2.60 -23.83
CA THR A 26 -20.03 1.29 -23.79
C THR A 26 -19.14 1.17 -22.55
N LEU A 27 -18.74 -0.05 -22.17
CA LEU A 27 -17.87 -0.24 -21.01
C LEU A 27 -16.50 0.43 -21.19
N ASP A 28 -15.97 0.47 -22.41
CA ASP A 28 -14.69 1.09 -22.69
C ASP A 28 -14.78 2.63 -22.64
N GLU A 29 -15.86 3.21 -23.16
CA GLU A 29 -16.14 4.65 -23.00
C GLU A 29 -16.30 5.04 -21.54
N LEU A 30 -17.03 4.22 -20.77
CA LEU A 30 -17.20 4.42 -19.33
C LEU A 30 -15.85 4.37 -18.62
N ARG A 31 -15.05 3.31 -18.84
CA ARG A 31 -13.72 3.15 -18.23
C ARG A 31 -12.79 4.29 -18.59
N ALA A 32 -12.73 4.67 -19.85
CA ALA A 32 -11.88 5.77 -20.32
C ALA A 32 -12.26 7.09 -19.63
N LYS A 33 -13.56 7.38 -19.51
CA LYS A 33 -14.03 8.59 -18.83
C LYS A 33 -13.79 8.56 -17.32
N ILE A 34 -13.98 7.41 -16.68
CA ILE A 34 -13.65 7.21 -15.26
C ILE A 34 -12.18 7.54 -15.03
N VAL A 35 -11.27 6.93 -15.80
CA VAL A 35 -9.82 7.18 -15.68
C VAL A 35 -9.51 8.66 -15.87
N ALA A 36 -10.05 9.32 -16.90
CA ALA A 36 -9.80 10.73 -17.15
C ALA A 36 -10.27 11.63 -15.99
N MET A 37 -11.50 11.43 -15.52
CA MET A 37 -12.12 12.27 -14.49
C MET A 37 -11.47 12.08 -13.13
N PHE A 38 -11.23 10.83 -12.73
CA PHE A 38 -10.60 10.54 -11.45
C PHE A 38 -9.10 10.88 -11.44
N SER A 39 -8.38 10.73 -12.56
CA SER A 39 -7.00 11.20 -12.65
C SER A 39 -6.89 12.70 -12.43
N ALA A 40 -7.83 13.48 -12.99
CA ALA A 40 -7.86 14.91 -12.72
C ALA A 40 -8.17 15.22 -11.25
N GLU A 41 -9.14 14.53 -10.63
CA GLU A 41 -9.41 14.70 -9.19
C GLU A 41 -8.20 14.31 -8.31
N MET A 42 -7.44 13.29 -8.70
CA MET A 42 -6.19 12.92 -8.01
C MET A 42 -5.18 14.06 -8.06
N VAL A 43 -4.94 14.66 -9.23
CA VAL A 43 -4.03 15.81 -9.36
C VAL A 43 -4.45 16.97 -8.47
N LEU A 44 -5.76 17.22 -8.34
CA LEU A 44 -6.30 18.32 -7.54
C LEU A 44 -6.23 18.10 -6.04
N ARG A 45 -6.35 16.84 -5.60
CA ARG A 45 -6.43 16.46 -4.19
C ARG A 45 -5.12 15.89 -3.64
N ARG A 46 -4.09 15.82 -4.47
CA ARG A 46 -2.81 15.19 -4.14
C ARG A 46 -2.22 15.81 -2.88
N PRO A 47 -2.07 15.04 -1.78
CA PRO A 47 -1.34 15.51 -0.61
C PRO A 47 0.15 15.64 -0.92
N GLU A 48 0.84 16.50 -0.16
CA GLU A 48 2.28 16.64 -0.28
C GLU A 48 3.00 15.32 0.06
N GLY A 49 4.01 14.96 -0.74
CA GLY A 49 4.76 13.70 -0.57
C GLY A 49 4.18 12.47 -1.28
N TYR A 50 3.02 12.58 -1.95
CA TYR A 50 2.44 11.48 -2.73
C TYR A 50 2.96 11.50 -4.18
N PRO A 51 3.12 10.31 -4.82
CA PRO A 51 3.64 10.23 -6.18
C PRO A 51 2.66 10.80 -7.22
N GLU A 52 3.20 11.28 -8.34
CA GLU A 52 2.41 11.70 -9.51
C GLU A 52 2.03 10.48 -10.35
N THR A 53 0.93 9.84 -9.96
CA THR A 53 0.38 8.69 -10.68
C THR A 53 -1.03 8.99 -11.16
N GLY A 54 -1.37 8.50 -12.36
CA GLY A 54 -2.74 8.52 -12.86
C GLY A 54 -3.65 7.51 -12.13
N PHE A 55 -4.95 7.66 -12.33
CA PHE A 55 -5.94 6.73 -11.79
C PHE A 55 -5.95 5.43 -12.59
N SER A 56 -6.02 4.29 -11.91
CA SER A 56 -6.07 2.97 -12.55
C SER A 56 -7.21 2.12 -11.98
N ILE A 57 -7.92 1.40 -12.85
CA ILE A 57 -9.09 0.61 -12.48
C ILE A 57 -8.64 -0.84 -12.25
N ALA A 58 -8.87 -1.36 -11.05
CA ALA A 58 -8.75 -2.80 -10.75
C ALA A 58 -10.08 -3.53 -10.95
N ARG A 59 -11.18 -2.95 -10.46
CA ARG A 59 -12.51 -3.54 -10.53
C ARG A 59 -13.58 -2.46 -10.57
N VAL A 60 -14.67 -2.74 -11.26
CA VAL A 60 -15.86 -1.88 -11.29
C VAL A 60 -17.05 -2.70 -10.80
N GLN A 61 -17.78 -2.15 -9.85
CA GLN A 61 -19.02 -2.72 -9.32
C GLN A 61 -20.17 -1.76 -9.52
N ILE A 62 -21.38 -2.31 -9.67
CA ILE A 62 -22.62 -1.57 -9.79
C ILE A 62 -23.56 -2.05 -8.68
N TYR A 63 -24.30 -1.12 -8.07
CA TYR A 63 -25.34 -1.46 -7.14
C TYR A 63 -26.61 -1.84 -7.92
N ASP A 64 -27.07 -3.08 -7.76
CA ASP A 64 -28.32 -3.53 -8.37
C ASP A 64 -29.46 -3.41 -7.35
N ASP A 65 -30.40 -2.52 -7.63
CA ASP A 65 -31.58 -2.29 -6.79
C ASP A 65 -32.51 -3.51 -6.70
N SER A 66 -32.48 -4.39 -7.71
CA SER A 66 -33.32 -5.59 -7.74
C SER A 66 -32.83 -6.63 -6.73
N SER A 67 -31.51 -6.79 -6.64
CA SER A 67 -30.88 -7.75 -5.73
C SER A 67 -30.34 -7.12 -4.44
N LEU A 68 -30.44 -5.79 -4.29
CA LEU A 68 -30.00 -4.98 -3.15
C LEU A 68 -28.54 -5.22 -2.75
N LYS A 69 -27.68 -5.52 -3.73
CA LYS A 69 -26.26 -5.83 -3.50
C LYS A 69 -25.38 -5.24 -4.60
N TRP A 70 -24.09 -5.20 -4.31
CA TRP A 70 -23.07 -4.83 -5.28
C TRP A 70 -22.71 -6.03 -6.15
N GLU A 71 -22.73 -5.83 -7.47
CA GLU A 71 -22.35 -6.82 -8.46
C GLU A 71 -21.20 -6.31 -9.34
N ASN A 72 -20.46 -7.21 -9.98
CA ASN A 72 -19.44 -6.79 -10.94
C ASN A 72 -20.11 -6.29 -12.21
N LEU A 73 -19.60 -5.18 -12.74
CA LEU A 73 -20.04 -4.63 -14.01
C LEU A 73 -19.34 -5.37 -15.17
N GLU A 74 -20.05 -6.29 -15.80
CA GLU A 74 -19.52 -7.17 -16.87
C GLU A 74 -20.03 -6.76 -18.26
N THR A 75 -21.22 -6.20 -18.34
CA THR A 75 -21.88 -5.84 -19.60
C THR A 75 -22.49 -4.44 -19.55
N SER A 76 -22.53 -3.75 -20.69
CA SER A 76 -23.18 -2.44 -20.77
C SER A 76 -24.69 -2.53 -20.54
N SER A 77 -25.32 -3.69 -20.80
CA SER A 77 -26.74 -3.94 -20.53
C SER A 77 -27.12 -3.67 -19.07
N GLN A 78 -26.23 -3.95 -18.11
CA GLN A 78 -26.46 -3.71 -16.68
C GLN A 78 -26.60 -2.23 -16.32
N LEU A 79 -26.12 -1.31 -17.18
CA LEU A 79 -26.18 0.11 -16.90
C LEU A 79 -27.59 0.68 -17.11
N HIS A 80 -28.09 1.40 -16.12
CA HIS A 80 -29.28 2.26 -16.17
C HIS A 80 -28.93 3.69 -15.76
N GLU A 81 -29.80 4.63 -16.12
CA GLU A 81 -29.60 6.03 -15.76
C GLU A 81 -29.65 6.19 -14.23
N TYR A 82 -28.70 6.95 -13.71
CA TYR A 82 -28.48 7.23 -12.29
C TYR A 82 -28.03 6.04 -11.43
N ASP A 83 -27.60 4.94 -12.05
CA ASP A 83 -27.01 3.82 -11.30
C ASP A 83 -25.77 4.25 -10.52
N GLN A 84 -25.65 3.71 -9.31
CA GLN A 84 -24.49 3.90 -8.46
C GLN A 84 -23.42 2.85 -8.78
N ILE A 85 -22.29 3.34 -9.27
CA ILE A 85 -21.10 2.58 -9.62
C ILE A 85 -20.02 2.85 -8.57
N TYR A 86 -19.27 1.81 -8.22
CA TYR A 86 -18.09 1.88 -7.39
C TYR A 86 -16.86 1.36 -8.13
N VAL A 87 -15.77 2.11 -8.06
CA VAL A 87 -14.53 1.82 -8.78
C VAL A 87 -13.41 1.58 -7.78
N PHE A 88 -12.81 0.40 -7.86
CA PHE A 88 -11.68 0.00 -7.06
C PHE A 88 -10.38 0.27 -7.81
N GLN A 89 -9.38 0.74 -7.09
CA GLN A 89 -8.01 0.88 -7.58
C GLN A 89 -7.15 -0.31 -7.09
N PRO A 90 -6.03 -0.61 -7.77
CA PRO A 90 -5.02 -1.49 -7.22
C PRO A 90 -4.58 -0.98 -5.84
N GLN A 91 -4.60 -1.86 -4.84
CA GLN A 91 -4.23 -1.48 -3.48
C GLN A 91 -2.73 -1.17 -3.43
N THR A 92 -2.41 -0.02 -2.85
CA THR A 92 -1.02 0.45 -2.65
C THR A 92 -0.89 0.98 -1.24
N TRP A 93 0.34 1.27 -0.77
CA TRP A 93 0.51 1.84 0.57
C TRP A 93 -0.14 3.23 0.75
N TRP A 94 -0.58 3.88 -0.34
CA TRP A 94 -1.23 5.19 -0.34
C TRP A 94 -2.67 5.18 -0.90
N HIS A 95 -3.13 4.05 -1.44
CA HIS A 95 -4.52 3.82 -1.85
C HIS A 95 -5.05 2.61 -1.11
N ILE A 96 -5.93 2.87 -0.14
CA ILE A 96 -6.59 1.86 0.66
C ILE A 96 -8.10 2.11 0.55
N ASP A 97 -8.86 1.06 0.25
CA ASP A 97 -10.31 1.16 0.22
C ASP A 97 -10.85 1.40 1.64
N VAL A 98 -11.70 2.41 1.80
CA VAL A 98 -12.24 2.76 3.11
C VAL A 98 -13.71 2.37 3.18
N GLN A 99 -14.11 1.66 4.23
CA GLN A 99 -15.53 1.39 4.51
C GLN A 99 -16.18 2.61 5.16
N LYS A 100 -16.53 3.61 4.33
CA LYS A 100 -17.32 4.80 4.69
C LYS A 100 -18.62 4.81 3.87
N SER A 101 -19.64 5.53 4.33
CA SER A 101 -20.82 5.80 3.52
C SER A 101 -20.46 6.62 2.27
N LEU A 102 -21.18 6.38 1.17
CA LEU A 102 -20.99 7.15 -0.06
C LEU A 102 -21.45 8.61 0.17
N PRO A 103 -20.64 9.62 -0.18
CA PRO A 103 -21.07 11.01 -0.12
C PRO A 103 -22.10 11.31 -1.23
N PRO A 104 -22.86 12.41 -1.11
CA PRO A 104 -23.74 12.86 -2.17
C PRO A 104 -22.99 13.02 -3.50
N PRO A 105 -23.58 12.60 -4.64
CA PRO A 105 -22.97 12.83 -5.95
C PRO A 105 -22.74 14.30 -6.20
N ARG A 106 -21.60 14.63 -6.83
CA ARG A 106 -21.26 15.99 -7.24
C ARG A 106 -20.76 16.02 -8.67
N SER A 107 -20.93 17.15 -9.35
CA SER A 107 -20.26 17.39 -10.62
C SER A 107 -18.74 17.40 -10.44
N SER A 108 -18.00 16.96 -11.46
CA SER A 108 -16.53 16.97 -11.41
C SER A 108 -15.97 18.37 -11.19
N SER A 109 -14.82 18.42 -10.51
CA SER A 109 -14.13 19.69 -10.23
C SER A 109 -13.58 20.34 -11.50
N ILE A 110 -13.36 19.56 -12.57
CA ILE A 110 -13.03 20.08 -13.91
C ILE A 110 -14.16 20.97 -14.43
N ASN A 111 -15.41 20.49 -14.38
CA ASN A 111 -16.56 21.29 -14.81
C ASN A 111 -16.73 22.54 -13.93
N ARG A 112 -16.39 22.43 -12.64
CA ARG A 112 -16.42 23.58 -11.72
C ARG A 112 -15.36 24.64 -12.05
N ARG A 113 -14.15 24.27 -12.48
CA ARG A 113 -13.11 25.24 -12.91
C ARG A 113 -13.48 25.95 -14.20
N LEU A 114 -13.98 25.21 -15.19
CA LEU A 114 -14.45 25.81 -16.45
C LEU A 114 -15.62 26.78 -16.25
N LEU A 115 -16.48 26.54 -15.25
CA LEU A 115 -17.55 27.47 -14.88
C LEU A 115 -17.06 28.64 -14.00
N ALA A 116 -16.02 28.43 -13.17
CA ALA A 116 -15.45 29.47 -12.31
C ALA A 116 -14.64 30.51 -13.10
N ASP A 117 -13.94 30.10 -14.17
CA ASP A 117 -13.18 31.02 -15.03
C ASP A 117 -14.08 31.90 -15.92
N CYS A 118 -15.38 31.56 -16.03
CA CYS A 118 -16.40 32.40 -16.68
C CYS A 118 -17.19 33.29 -15.68
N SER A 119 -16.97 33.16 -14.38
CA SER A 119 -17.74 33.85 -13.33
C SER A 119 -16.88 34.81 -12.52
N MET A 120 -16.21 35.73 -13.22
CA MET A 120 -15.43 36.83 -12.63
C MET A 120 -16.04 38.18 -12.99
N CYS A 121 -17.36 38.37 -12.83
CA CYS A 121 -18.03 39.67 -12.96
C CYS A 121 -19.38 39.67 -12.20
N ALA A 122 -19.37 39.65 -10.87
CA ALA A 122 -20.43 40.26 -10.06
C ALA A 122 -20.08 40.25 -8.56
N SER A 123 -19.69 41.41 -8.05
CA SER A 123 -19.97 41.81 -6.67
C SER A 123 -21.09 42.86 -6.77
N PRO A 124 -22.05 42.92 -5.81
CA PRO A 124 -21.78 43.73 -4.63
C PRO A 124 -22.36 43.22 -3.30
N ARG A 125 -21.59 43.55 -2.26
CA ARG A 125 -21.90 43.77 -0.84
C ARG A 125 -23.37 43.72 -0.39
N SER A 126 -23.61 43.03 0.73
CA SER A 126 -24.62 43.40 1.73
C SER A 126 -24.22 42.91 3.13
N THR A 127 -24.67 43.66 4.12
CA THR A 127 -24.22 43.89 5.51
C THR A 127 -24.21 42.70 6.50
N PRO A 128 -23.44 42.79 7.60
CA PRO A 128 -23.38 41.76 8.64
C PRO A 128 -24.51 41.96 9.68
N ALA A 129 -25.37 40.96 9.83
CA ALA A 129 -26.30 40.88 10.94
C ALA A 129 -25.70 40.04 12.07
N HIS A 130 -25.67 40.68 13.23
CA HIS A 130 -25.35 40.23 14.56
C HIS A 130 -25.99 38.87 14.92
N CYS A 131 -25.17 37.89 15.28
CA CYS A 131 -25.56 36.69 16.03
C CYS A 131 -24.52 36.46 17.14
N GLN A 132 -24.71 37.11 18.28
CA GLN A 132 -24.03 36.75 19.53
C GLN A 132 -24.92 35.76 20.28
N PHE A 133 -24.82 34.46 19.98
CA PHE A 133 -25.13 33.37 20.90
C PHE A 133 -24.36 32.12 20.44
N ASP A 134 -23.75 31.39 21.38
CA ASP A 134 -23.13 30.06 21.28
C ASP A 134 -21.69 29.88 20.73
N ALA A 135 -20.77 30.78 21.09
CA ALA A 135 -19.33 30.51 20.93
C ALA A 135 -18.80 29.48 21.96
N ASN A 136 -19.37 29.41 23.17
CA ASN A 136 -18.78 28.65 24.27
C ASN A 136 -19.10 27.15 24.21
N GLU A 137 -20.30 26.76 23.73
CA GLU A 137 -20.72 25.36 23.63
C GLU A 137 -20.02 24.62 22.46
N ARG A 138 -19.82 25.30 21.32
CA ARG A 138 -19.03 24.78 20.19
C ARG A 138 -17.56 24.55 20.55
N VAL A 139 -16.97 25.45 21.36
CA VAL A 139 -15.57 25.31 21.79
C VAL A 139 -15.41 24.14 22.77
N MET A 140 -16.38 23.92 23.67
CA MET A 140 -16.38 22.74 24.55
C MET A 140 -16.51 21.43 23.77
N SER A 141 -17.38 21.37 22.75
CA SER A 141 -17.50 20.21 21.86
C SER A 141 -16.21 19.95 21.06
N ALA A 142 -15.57 20.99 20.53
CA ALA A 142 -14.31 20.87 19.81
C ALA A 142 -13.15 20.37 20.69
N LYS A 143 -13.06 20.85 21.94
CA LYS A 143 -12.05 20.37 22.90
C LYS A 143 -12.24 18.89 23.24
N VAL A 144 -13.48 18.44 23.46
CA VAL A 144 -13.78 17.03 23.72
C VAL A 144 -13.40 16.16 22.52
N ARG A 145 -13.72 16.60 21.30
CA ARG A 145 -13.33 15.89 20.06
C ARG A 145 -11.81 15.80 19.89
N LEU A 146 -11.07 16.87 20.19
CA LEU A 146 -9.62 16.90 20.12
C LEU A 146 -8.98 15.97 21.16
N GLU A 147 -9.49 15.96 22.40
CA GLU A 147 -8.97 15.08 23.45
C GLU A 147 -9.23 13.60 23.13
N GLU A 148 -10.41 13.31 22.58
CA GLU A 148 -10.73 11.96 22.11
C GLU A 148 -9.82 11.52 20.95
N GLN A 149 -9.51 12.43 20.03
CA GLN A 149 -8.53 12.16 18.97
C GLN A 149 -7.13 11.86 19.54
N ARG A 150 -6.68 12.60 20.56
CA ARG A 150 -5.40 12.35 21.24
C ARG A 150 -5.35 11.02 21.97
N ARG A 151 -6.48 10.55 22.53
CA ARG A 151 -6.56 9.19 23.12
C ARG A 151 -6.38 8.12 22.07
N ARG A 152 -7.05 8.25 20.92
CA ARG A 152 -6.92 7.31 19.80
C ARG A 152 -5.49 7.28 19.26
N GLU A 153 -4.85 8.44 19.15
CA GLU A 153 -3.46 8.52 18.71
C GLU A 153 -2.50 7.83 19.69
N ARG A 154 -2.71 7.98 21.00
CA ARG A 154 -1.93 7.25 22.02
C ARG A 154 -2.13 5.75 21.93
N ALA A 155 -3.37 5.29 21.84
CA ALA A 155 -3.68 3.87 21.69
C ALA A 155 -3.00 3.27 20.44
N LEU A 156 -3.06 3.96 19.30
CA LEU A 156 -2.38 3.51 18.08
C LEU A 156 -0.85 3.46 18.23
N ARG A 157 -0.24 4.40 18.97
CA ARG A 157 1.21 4.36 19.26
C ARG A 157 1.59 3.18 20.15
N GLU A 158 0.78 2.86 21.15
CA GLU A 158 0.97 1.70 22.01
C GLU A 158 0.83 0.38 21.23
N GLU A 159 -0.16 0.29 20.35
CA GLU A 159 -0.31 -0.86 19.44
C GLU A 159 0.90 -1.02 18.51
N LEU A 160 1.37 0.07 17.89
CA LEU A 160 2.57 0.05 17.05
C LEU A 160 3.82 -0.38 17.83
N PHE A 161 3.94 0.06 19.09
CA PHE A 161 5.03 -0.37 19.96
C PHE A 161 4.96 -1.88 20.23
N ARG A 162 3.78 -2.39 20.59
CA ARG A 162 3.57 -3.83 20.83
C ARG A 162 3.88 -4.68 19.59
N VAL A 163 3.43 -4.25 18.41
CA VAL A 163 3.71 -4.96 17.15
C VAL A 163 5.20 -5.01 16.85
N ARG A 164 5.95 -3.94 17.14
CA ARG A 164 7.41 -3.93 16.98
C ARG A 164 8.10 -4.89 17.93
N GLU A 165 7.71 -4.93 19.20
CA GLU A 165 8.24 -5.91 20.16
C GLU A 165 7.95 -7.35 19.74
N GLU A 166 6.71 -7.63 19.28
CA GLU A 166 6.33 -8.96 18.78
C GLU A 166 7.15 -9.36 17.56
N THR A 167 7.39 -8.43 16.63
CA THR A 167 8.24 -8.66 15.46
C THR A 167 9.66 -9.01 15.87
N GLU A 168 10.24 -8.28 16.82
CA GLU A 168 11.60 -8.54 17.31
C GLU A 168 11.70 -9.90 18.02
N LEU A 169 10.66 -10.32 18.74
CA LEU A 169 10.60 -11.65 19.35
C LEU A 169 10.55 -12.76 18.30
N LEU A 170 9.73 -12.60 17.27
CA LEU A 170 9.64 -13.56 16.17
C LEU A 170 10.95 -13.65 15.39
N GLU A 171 11.62 -12.52 15.11
CA GLU A 171 12.93 -12.51 14.47
C GLU A 171 13.98 -13.28 15.29
N ARG A 172 13.97 -13.11 16.62
CA ARG A 172 14.85 -13.88 17.51
C ARG A 172 14.54 -15.38 17.51
N GLU A 173 13.26 -15.77 17.41
CA GLU A 173 12.88 -17.18 17.31
C GLU A 173 13.33 -17.77 15.97
N VAL A 174 13.09 -17.07 14.85
CA VAL A 174 13.55 -17.48 13.52
C VAL A 174 15.07 -17.65 13.49
N ALA A 175 15.82 -16.73 14.12
CA ALA A 175 17.28 -16.85 14.23
C ALA A 175 17.73 -18.09 15.03
N ARG A 176 16.99 -18.44 16.10
CA ARG A 176 17.24 -19.66 16.87
C ARG A 176 16.93 -20.91 16.06
N GLU A 177 15.81 -20.92 15.33
CA GLU A 177 15.41 -22.05 14.49
C GLU A 177 16.42 -22.27 13.35
N LEU A 178 16.81 -21.21 12.63
CA LEU A 178 17.86 -21.28 11.61
C LEU A 178 19.17 -21.82 12.17
N SER A 179 19.53 -21.45 13.40
CA SER A 179 20.72 -21.97 14.07
C SER A 179 20.61 -23.47 14.33
N ARG A 180 19.44 -23.97 14.78
CA ARG A 180 19.18 -25.41 14.95
C ARG A 180 19.26 -26.14 13.60
N SER A 181 18.63 -25.61 12.56
CA SER A 181 18.66 -26.20 11.21
C SER A 181 20.07 -26.29 10.63
N ARG A 182 20.94 -25.30 10.90
CA ARG A 182 22.35 -25.37 10.50
C ARG A 182 23.09 -26.50 11.22
N VAL A 183 22.86 -26.66 12.52
CA VAL A 183 23.50 -27.72 13.32
C VAL A 183 23.03 -29.09 12.85
N THR A 184 21.74 -29.30 12.66
CA THR A 184 21.22 -30.59 12.16
C THR A 184 21.75 -30.91 10.78
N LYS A 185 21.73 -29.93 9.86
CA LYS A 185 22.30 -30.10 8.52
C LYS A 185 23.80 -30.43 8.56
N TRP A 186 24.56 -29.77 9.44
CA TRP A 186 25.99 -30.07 9.61
C TRP A 186 26.20 -31.49 10.14
N GLN A 187 25.39 -31.93 11.11
CA GLN A 187 25.43 -33.30 11.63
C GLN A 187 25.10 -34.33 10.53
N GLU A 188 24.09 -34.09 9.70
CA GLU A 188 23.74 -34.95 8.56
C GLU A 188 24.88 -35.04 7.53
N MET A 189 25.51 -33.90 7.20
CA MET A 189 26.68 -33.88 6.32
C MET A 189 27.83 -34.70 6.89
N CYS A 190 28.15 -34.55 8.18
CA CYS A 190 29.19 -35.35 8.84
C CYS A 190 28.85 -36.84 8.88
N ALA A 191 27.59 -37.21 9.15
CA ALA A 191 27.14 -38.60 9.16
C ALA A 191 27.21 -39.25 7.76
N THR A 192 26.88 -38.49 6.72
CA THR A 192 26.96 -38.93 5.32
C THR A 192 28.41 -39.12 4.88
N GLN A 193 29.33 -38.29 5.37
CA GLN A 193 30.75 -38.42 5.06
C GLN A 193 31.41 -39.60 5.80
N ALA A 194 30.91 -39.96 6.99
CA ALA A 194 31.38 -41.11 7.76
C ALA A 194 30.94 -42.48 7.19
N SER A 195 29.85 -42.53 6.41
CA SER A 195 29.40 -43.78 5.75
C SER A 195 30.14 -44.07 4.44
N ILE A 196 30.90 -43.10 3.91
CA ILE A 196 31.83 -43.30 2.80
C ILE A 196 33.17 -43.79 3.38
N THR A 197 33.18 -45.02 3.89
CA THR A 197 34.45 -45.71 4.19
C THR A 197 35.10 -46.15 2.87
N PRO A 198 36.40 -45.92 2.65
CA PRO A 198 37.07 -46.44 1.47
C PRO A 198 37.09 -47.97 1.56
N LYS A 199 36.47 -48.63 0.56
CA LYS A 199 36.65 -50.08 0.35
C LYS A 199 38.14 -50.37 0.31
N SER A 200 38.56 -51.27 1.20
CA SER A 200 39.91 -51.81 1.27
C SER A 200 40.38 -52.26 -0.12
N PHE A 201 41.46 -51.64 -0.61
CA PHE A 201 42.19 -52.11 -1.78
C PHE A 201 42.92 -53.40 -1.43
N PRO A 202 42.94 -54.42 -2.32
CA PRO A 202 43.71 -55.63 -2.08
C PRO A 202 45.20 -55.32 -2.19
N SER A 203 45.93 -55.84 -1.20
CA SER A 203 47.38 -55.86 -1.08
C SER A 203 48.05 -56.39 -2.35
N GLY A 204 48.99 -55.63 -2.91
CA GLY A 204 49.82 -56.10 -4.02
C GLY A 204 50.92 -55.11 -4.42
N GLY A 205 52.17 -55.51 -4.19
CA GLY A 205 53.33 -55.08 -4.98
C GLY A 205 54.04 -53.83 -4.46
N GLY A 206 55.11 -54.05 -3.70
CA GLY A 206 56.00 -53.00 -3.26
C GLY A 206 56.79 -52.36 -4.39
N HIS A 207 57.02 -51.05 -4.27
CA HIS A 207 58.20 -50.36 -4.75
C HIS A 207 58.41 -49.14 -3.84
N SER A 208 59.62 -49.03 -3.29
CA SER A 208 60.06 -47.91 -2.46
C SER A 208 60.08 -46.59 -3.22
N PRO A 209 59.81 -45.46 -2.55
CA PRO A 209 60.40 -44.17 -2.93
C PRO A 209 61.30 -43.63 -1.80
N PRO A 210 62.22 -42.70 -2.12
CA PRO A 210 63.33 -42.35 -1.26
C PRO A 210 62.95 -41.34 -0.17
N SER A 211 63.78 -41.39 0.86
CA SER A 211 63.88 -40.51 2.02
C SER A 211 63.91 -39.03 1.67
N VAL A 212 63.03 -38.23 2.29
CA VAL A 212 63.29 -36.82 2.63
C VAL A 212 62.73 -36.57 4.04
N GLU A 213 63.61 -36.08 4.89
CA GLU A 213 63.39 -35.71 6.28
C GLU A 213 62.36 -34.58 6.46
N GLY A 214 61.66 -34.61 7.59
CA GLY A 214 61.65 -33.41 8.43
C GLY A 214 60.38 -32.55 8.51
N ARG A 215 59.46 -32.99 9.38
CA ARG A 215 58.87 -32.22 10.51
C ARG A 215 57.81 -31.11 10.26
N TYR A 216 56.61 -31.48 10.74
CA TYR A 216 55.61 -30.75 11.55
C TYR A 216 54.82 -29.54 10.99
N ASN A 217 53.50 -29.78 10.92
CA ASN A 217 52.35 -28.94 11.33
C ASN A 217 52.44 -27.42 11.16
N THR A 218 51.46 -26.80 10.49
CA THR A 218 50.36 -26.06 11.13
C THR A 218 49.28 -25.71 10.09
N LEU A 219 48.01 -25.96 10.44
CA LEU A 219 46.82 -25.33 9.86
C LEU A 219 46.99 -23.79 9.81
N LYS A 220 46.67 -23.16 8.67
CA LYS A 220 45.74 -22.02 8.56
C LYS A 220 45.72 -21.40 7.15
N ASP A 221 44.52 -21.03 6.74
CA ASP A 221 44.19 -19.93 5.82
C ASP A 221 44.36 -20.13 4.31
N ARG A 222 43.32 -20.73 3.72
CA ARG A 222 42.77 -20.46 2.38
C ARG A 222 41.33 -19.98 2.62
N ALA A 223 40.74 -18.99 1.95
CA ALA A 223 41.14 -18.15 0.85
C ALA A 223 40.24 -16.89 0.94
N LEU A 224 40.73 -15.79 0.38
CA LEU A 224 39.91 -14.68 -0.06
C LEU A 224 38.84 -15.15 -1.05
N ASP A 225 37.61 -14.69 -0.87
CA ASP A 225 36.86 -14.07 -1.96
C ASP A 225 35.85 -13.07 -1.38
N GLN A 226 35.93 -11.81 -1.83
CA GLN A 226 34.90 -10.80 -1.57
C GLN A 226 33.66 -11.10 -2.45
N PRO A 227 32.50 -10.44 -2.25
CA PRO A 227 32.36 -9.13 -2.90
C PRO A 227 31.42 -8.10 -2.20
N THR A 228 31.73 -6.83 -2.48
CA THR A 228 30.84 -5.66 -2.64
C THR A 228 30.05 -5.06 -1.46
N VAL A 229 30.58 -3.93 -0.99
CA VAL A 229 29.95 -2.63 -0.70
C VAL A 229 28.52 -2.45 -1.26
N ILE A 230 27.59 -1.90 -0.47
CA ILE A 230 26.73 -0.73 -0.81
C ILE A 230 26.01 -0.23 0.47
N ASN A 231 26.46 0.95 0.90
CA ASN A 231 25.77 2.12 1.47
C ASN A 231 24.82 1.99 2.68
N GLU A 232 25.39 2.33 3.85
CA GLU A 232 24.75 3.23 4.81
C GLU A 232 24.61 4.63 4.19
N VAL A 233 23.43 5.25 4.29
CA VAL A 233 23.33 6.73 4.31
C VAL A 233 22.47 7.16 5.49
N CYS A 234 23.07 8.07 6.23
CA CYS A 234 22.70 8.67 7.48
C CYS A 234 21.29 9.26 7.58
N TRP A 235 20.75 9.12 8.79
CA TRP A 235 19.91 10.12 9.42
C TRP A 235 20.63 11.47 9.55
N ALA A 236 19.91 12.54 9.22
CA ALA A 236 19.89 13.86 9.86
C ALA A 236 19.82 14.99 8.81
N ASN A 237 18.78 15.83 8.89
CA ASN A 237 19.00 17.19 9.34
C ASN A 237 17.71 17.92 9.71
N LYS A 238 17.73 18.46 10.93
CA LYS A 238 17.02 19.66 11.36
C LYS A 238 17.67 20.87 10.70
N THR A 239 16.85 21.81 10.25
CA THR A 239 16.86 23.21 10.71
C THR A 239 15.49 23.81 10.46
#